data_AF-E3CYJ4-F1
#
_entry.id   AF-E3CYJ4-F1
#
_cell.length_a   1.000
_cell.length_b   1.000
_cell.length_c   1.000
_cell.angle_alpha   90.00
_cell.angle_beta   90.00
_cell.angle_gamma   90.00
#
_symmetry.space_group_name_H-M   'P 1'
#
loop_
_entity.id
_entity.type
_entity.pdbx_description
1 polymer ?
#
loop_
_entity_poly.entity_id
_entity_poly.type
_entity_poly.pdbx_seq_one_letter_code
_entity_poly.pdbx_strand_id
1 'polypeptide(L)'
;MRRLWVRPAVQGAFLLFLSWVGFRHQQLGGGPGGAPPVDALCPLGGLEGLHRLLTQGEWLRRLAPSSLILLGAVVLGTLLFGRVFCGWICPLGTLGEGMAALGRRLGIRPLRVPPGVDRPLRWLKGAVLVGITLWAWRAGTLAWRDYDPWVAWMHLSAGWEEVGERPWAYVVLAGAVLLASLWIERFWCRYLCPLGALLAPLQRLAWWKVVRVPDRCIRCGACDRACPVGLEPLGTERVRSGECLACGRCVCACPAPGALAFTGVQGRTLSPLRLGLAGVGLFLLVWAGARATGIWATFAPPRQESVQTSPGEGIYGWMTLEEVSRTLGIPAERLILLGGLDPGVSRDVPLKKLPGVDDEAFRARVAAALAGAPEGDRKSPPPNPDEVRGSQTLREVAVLFGVEEAALLEEAGWPRTVSPDRPLKESAAALGSDVQALRDALKRLTEGVP
;
A
#
# COMPACT_ATOMS: atom_id res chain seq x y z
N MET A 1 -2.34 -28.17 28.60
CA MET A 1 -3.11 -26.93 28.86
C MET A 1 -2.28 -25.63 28.89
N ARG A 2 -1.07 -25.58 29.49
CA ARG A 2 -0.32 -24.32 29.72
C ARG A 2 0.13 -23.48 28.49
N ARG A 3 -0.08 -23.93 27.25
CA ARG A 3 0.40 -23.23 26.02
C ARG A 3 -0.70 -22.84 25.02
N LEU A 4 -1.98 -22.98 25.40
CA LEU A 4 -3.12 -22.65 24.51
C LEU A 4 -3.32 -21.15 24.28
N TRP A 5 -2.78 -20.30 25.15
CA TRP A 5 -2.90 -18.84 25.09
C TRP A 5 -1.92 -18.17 24.11
N VAL A 6 -0.84 -18.87 23.71
CA VAL A 6 0.22 -18.27 22.89
C VAL A 6 -0.30 -17.85 21.51
N ARG A 7 -1.11 -18.69 20.85
CA ARG A 7 -1.68 -18.35 19.55
C ARG A 7 -2.59 -17.12 19.61
N PRO A 8 -3.60 -17.06 20.51
CA PRO A 8 -4.39 -15.84 20.72
C PRO A 8 -3.54 -14.61 21.03
N ALA A 9 -2.48 -14.74 21.83
CA ALA A 9 -1.57 -13.64 22.13
C ALA A 9 -0.83 -13.13 20.89
N VAL A 10 -0.31 -14.03 20.04
CA VAL A 10 0.31 -13.66 18.76
C VAL A 10 -0.70 -12.97 17.84
N GLN A 11 -1.91 -13.53 17.72
CA GLN A 11 -2.98 -12.95 16.92
C GLN A 11 -3.36 -11.53 17.40
N GLY A 12 -3.49 -11.35 18.71
CA GLY A 12 -3.77 -10.04 19.33
C GLY A 12 -2.64 -9.05 19.12
N ALA A 13 -1.39 -9.48 19.27
CA ALA A 13 -0.22 -8.63 19.04
C ALA A 13 -0.14 -8.12 17.60
N PHE A 14 -0.33 -8.98 16.60
CA PHE A 14 -0.38 -8.55 15.19
C PHE A 14 -1.57 -7.64 14.88
N LEU A 15 -2.75 -7.94 15.44
CA LEU A 15 -3.94 -7.09 15.27
C LEU A 15 -3.70 -5.69 15.83
N LEU A 16 -3.18 -5.58 17.06
CA LEU A 16 -2.86 -4.30 17.69
C LEU A 16 -1.78 -3.55 16.92
N PHE A 17 -0.69 -4.24 16.55
CA PHE A 17 0.40 -3.64 15.77
C PHE A 17 -0.09 -3.07 14.44
N LEU A 18 -0.85 -3.85 13.65
CA LEU A 18 -1.35 -3.39 12.36
C LEU A 18 -2.35 -2.25 12.50
N SER A 19 -3.22 -2.29 13.51
CA SER A 19 -4.15 -1.19 13.81
C SER A 19 -3.39 0.10 14.18
N TRP A 20 -2.33 -0.03 14.97
CA TRP A 20 -1.46 1.10 15.30
C TRP A 20 -0.75 1.66 14.07
N VAL A 21 -0.30 0.80 13.15
CA VAL A 21 0.29 1.23 11.87
C VAL A 21 -0.75 1.96 11.00
N GLY A 22 -1.99 1.45 10.92
CA GLY A 22 -3.09 2.12 10.21
C GLY A 22 -3.39 3.50 10.79
N PHE A 23 -3.52 3.59 12.12
CA PHE A 23 -3.69 4.86 12.82
C PHE A 23 -2.54 5.85 12.54
N ARG A 24 -1.29 5.37 12.61
CA ARG A 24 -0.11 6.19 12.29
C ARG A 24 -0.09 6.66 10.85
N HIS A 25 -0.55 5.84 9.90
CA HIS A 25 -0.67 6.22 8.50
C HIS A 25 -1.65 7.39 8.30
N GLN A 26 -2.77 7.40 9.02
CA GLN A 26 -3.71 8.53 8.97
C GLN A 26 -3.11 9.81 9.57
N GLN A 27 -2.40 9.69 10.70
CA GLN A 27 -1.85 10.86 11.40
C GLN A 27 -0.63 11.48 10.73
N LEU A 28 0.30 10.65 10.23
CA LEU A 28 1.55 11.12 9.63
C LEU A 28 1.47 11.30 8.11
N GLY A 29 0.48 10.69 7.46
CA GLY A 29 0.44 10.59 6.00
C GLY A 29 1.41 9.54 5.45
N GLY A 30 1.47 9.45 4.11
CA GLY A 30 2.43 8.62 3.37
C GLY A 30 3.81 9.28 3.23
N GLY A 31 4.74 8.61 2.55
CA GLY A 31 6.09 9.08 2.24
C GLY A 31 7.22 8.41 3.05
N PRO A 32 8.50 8.63 2.68
CA PRO A 32 9.67 7.98 3.29
C PRO A 32 9.83 8.21 4.80
N GLY A 33 9.39 9.37 5.31
CA GLY A 33 9.33 9.70 6.74
C GLY A 33 7.97 9.43 7.40
N GLY A 34 6.96 9.07 6.62
CA GLY A 34 5.59 8.78 7.06
C GLY A 34 5.36 7.31 7.40
N ALA A 35 4.11 6.96 7.73
CA ALA A 35 3.74 5.55 7.93
C ALA A 35 3.37 4.90 6.61
N PRO A 36 3.73 3.61 6.41
CA PRO A 36 3.54 2.91 5.14
C PRO A 36 2.06 2.91 4.71
N PRO A 37 1.78 3.01 3.40
CA PRO A 37 0.42 2.96 2.91
C PRO A 37 -0.14 1.57 3.14
N VAL A 38 -1.44 1.50 3.39
CA VAL A 38 -2.10 0.26 3.81
C VAL A 38 -1.92 -0.87 2.79
N ASP A 39 -1.82 -0.53 1.51
CA ASP A 39 -1.65 -1.47 0.38
C ASP A 39 -0.25 -2.10 0.38
N ALA A 40 0.77 -1.35 0.79
CA ALA A 40 2.14 -1.84 0.86
C ALA A 40 2.33 -2.94 1.92
N LEU A 41 1.39 -3.06 2.85
CA LEU A 41 1.36 -4.07 3.91
C LEU A 41 0.40 -5.23 3.61
N CYS A 42 -0.38 -5.15 2.54
CA CYS A 42 -1.28 -6.21 2.12
C CYS A 42 -0.54 -7.20 1.20
N PRO A 43 -0.40 -8.49 1.56
CA PRO A 43 0.22 -9.48 0.68
C PRO A 43 -0.53 -9.66 -0.65
N LEU A 44 -1.83 -9.38 -0.69
CA LEU A 44 -2.62 -9.46 -1.93
C LEU A 44 -2.23 -8.37 -2.92
N GLY A 45 -1.86 -7.17 -2.44
CA GLY A 45 -1.47 -6.06 -3.30
C GLY A 45 -0.35 -6.47 -4.26
N GLY A 46 0.63 -7.26 -3.78
CA GLY A 46 1.70 -7.79 -4.61
C GLY A 46 1.22 -8.59 -5.82
N LEU A 47 0.10 -9.32 -5.72
CA LEU A 47 -0.47 -10.07 -6.85
C LEU A 47 -1.08 -9.13 -7.90
N GLU A 48 -1.81 -8.11 -7.46
CA GLU A 48 -2.56 -7.22 -8.36
C GLU A 48 -1.63 -6.38 -9.25
N GLY A 49 -0.50 -5.90 -8.71
CA GLY A 49 0.47 -5.15 -9.52
C GLY A 49 1.62 -5.97 -10.09
N LEU A 50 1.66 -7.28 -9.85
CA LEU A 50 2.61 -8.17 -10.54
C LEU A 50 2.45 -8.07 -12.07
N HIS A 51 1.22 -7.91 -12.57
CA HIS A 51 0.98 -7.79 -14.01
C HIS A 51 1.61 -6.54 -14.61
N ARG A 52 1.46 -5.37 -13.98
CA ARG A 52 2.11 -4.14 -14.46
C ARG A 52 3.64 -4.22 -14.38
N LEU A 53 4.17 -4.85 -13.33
CA LEU A 53 5.61 -5.10 -13.24
C LEU A 53 6.11 -5.99 -14.38
N LEU A 54 5.37 -7.05 -14.74
CA LEU A 54 5.76 -7.99 -15.80
C LEU A 54 5.54 -7.45 -17.22
N THR A 55 4.51 -6.62 -17.44
CA THR A 55 4.13 -6.16 -18.78
C THR A 55 4.70 -4.79 -19.14
N GLN A 56 4.79 -3.88 -18.17
CA GLN A 56 5.25 -2.50 -18.37
C GLN A 56 6.59 -2.22 -17.67
N GLY A 57 7.05 -3.13 -16.80
CA GLY A 57 8.18 -2.90 -15.90
C GLY A 57 7.89 -1.84 -14.83
N GLU A 58 6.71 -1.21 -14.85
CA GLU A 58 6.36 -0.08 -14.01
C GLU A 58 5.74 -0.53 -12.69
N TRP A 59 6.06 0.19 -11.62
CA TRP A 59 5.41 0.03 -10.33
C TRP A 59 4.14 0.87 -10.30
N LEU A 60 3.00 0.30 -9.90
CA LEU A 60 1.85 1.12 -9.54
C LEU A 60 2.23 2.02 -8.36
N ARG A 61 1.86 3.30 -8.44
CA ARG A 61 2.01 4.37 -7.44
C ARG A 61 1.78 3.99 -5.97
N ARG A 62 0.99 2.96 -5.70
CA ARG A 62 0.60 2.51 -4.34
C ARG A 62 1.11 1.11 -3.99
N LEU A 63 1.73 0.39 -4.93
CA LEU A 63 2.38 -0.88 -4.66
C LEU A 63 3.87 -0.68 -4.51
N ALA A 64 4.35 -1.02 -3.33
CA ALA A 64 5.76 -1.01 -3.03
C ALA A 64 6.34 -2.43 -3.08
N PRO A 65 7.67 -2.57 -3.27
CA PRO A 65 8.38 -3.85 -3.18
C PRO A 65 8.03 -4.66 -1.92
N SER A 66 7.69 -4.00 -0.82
CA SER A 66 7.22 -4.64 0.42
C SER A 66 6.04 -5.59 0.20
N SER A 67 5.07 -5.26 -0.65
CA SER A 67 3.87 -6.10 -0.88
C SER A 67 4.23 -7.43 -1.55
N LEU A 68 5.18 -7.43 -2.48
CA LEU A 68 5.72 -8.64 -3.13
C LEU A 68 6.58 -9.45 -2.16
N ILE A 69 7.40 -8.80 -1.35
CA ILE A 69 8.21 -9.46 -0.32
C ILE A 69 7.30 -10.17 0.69
N LEU A 70 6.24 -9.49 1.15
CA LEU A 70 5.23 -10.07 2.03
C LEU A 70 4.47 -11.22 1.36
N LEU A 71 4.07 -11.07 0.09
CA LEU A 71 3.43 -12.13 -0.67
C LEU A 71 4.35 -13.36 -0.76
N GLY A 72 5.62 -13.16 -1.11
CA GLY A 72 6.64 -14.21 -1.16
C GLY A 72 6.82 -14.90 0.19
N ALA A 73 6.89 -14.14 1.29
CA ALA A 73 6.97 -14.69 2.65
C ALA A 73 5.76 -15.56 2.99
N VAL A 74 4.55 -15.11 2.63
CA VAL A 74 3.30 -15.85 2.87
C VAL A 74 3.20 -17.10 1.99
N VAL A 75 3.64 -17.02 0.72
CA VAL A 75 3.70 -18.17 -0.20
C VAL A 75 4.70 -19.20 0.31
N LEU A 76 5.93 -18.80 0.64
CA LEU A 76 6.95 -19.68 1.18
C LEU A 76 6.51 -20.32 2.49
N GLY A 77 5.97 -19.50 3.41
CA GLY A 77 5.40 -19.99 4.66
C GLY A 77 4.26 -20.98 4.43
N THR A 78 3.43 -20.77 3.40
CA THR A 78 2.35 -21.69 3.03
C THR A 78 2.88 -23.03 2.51
N LEU A 79 3.91 -23.02 1.68
CA LEU A 79 4.53 -24.24 1.16
C LEU A 79 5.25 -25.03 2.25
N LEU A 80 5.87 -24.36 3.22
CA LEU A 80 6.54 -25.05 4.32
C LEU A 80 5.52 -25.48 5.38
N PHE A 81 4.89 -24.53 6.06
CA PHE A 81 4.14 -24.77 7.29
C PHE A 81 2.62 -24.83 7.07
N GLY A 82 2.15 -24.71 5.83
CA GLY A 82 0.75 -24.45 5.52
C GLY A 82 0.37 -23.00 5.79
N ARG A 83 -0.93 -22.68 5.70
CA ARG A 83 -1.48 -21.31 5.79
C ARG A 83 -1.42 -20.68 7.19
N VAL A 84 -0.29 -20.82 7.89
CA VAL A 84 0.00 -20.27 9.21
C VAL A 84 -0.24 -18.77 9.25
N PHE A 85 0.07 -18.02 8.18
CA PHE A 85 -0.27 -16.60 8.09
C PHE A 85 -1.76 -16.34 8.37
N CYS A 86 -2.66 -17.07 7.71
CA CYS A 86 -4.11 -16.93 7.92
C CYS A 86 -4.57 -17.36 9.33
N GLY A 87 -3.86 -18.33 9.92
CA GLY A 87 -4.19 -18.93 11.22
C GLY A 87 -3.57 -18.24 12.44
N TRP A 88 -2.49 -17.48 12.28
CA TRP A 88 -1.68 -16.93 13.39
C TRP A 88 -1.40 -15.42 13.25
N ILE A 89 -1.35 -14.87 12.04
CA ILE A 89 -0.84 -13.51 11.78
C ILE A 89 -1.96 -12.58 11.29
N CYS A 90 -2.79 -13.04 10.36
CA CYS A 90 -3.77 -12.23 9.64
C CYS A 90 -4.82 -11.58 10.57
N PRO A 91 -4.96 -10.23 10.59
CA PRO A 91 -5.89 -9.52 11.48
C PRO A 91 -7.35 -9.80 11.15
N LEU A 92 -7.75 -9.85 9.87
CA LEU A 92 -9.11 -10.20 9.47
C LEU A 92 -9.52 -11.60 9.96
N GLY A 93 -8.56 -12.53 9.97
CA GLY A 93 -8.75 -13.86 10.54
C GLY A 93 -8.96 -13.83 12.05
N THR A 94 -8.20 -12.98 12.76
CA THR A 94 -8.33 -12.75 14.19
C THR A 94 -9.67 -12.11 14.54
N LEU A 95 -10.11 -11.10 13.78
CA LEU A 95 -11.42 -10.47 13.92
C LEU A 95 -12.54 -11.49 13.75
N GLY A 96 -12.49 -12.32 12.70
CA GLY A 96 -13.48 -13.38 12.49
C GLY A 96 -13.55 -14.42 13.61
N GLU A 97 -12.41 -14.80 14.19
CA GLU A 97 -12.39 -15.69 15.37
C GLU A 97 -12.90 -15.00 16.63
N GLY A 98 -12.55 -13.72 16.82
CA GLY A 98 -13.01 -12.89 17.92
C GLY A 98 -14.53 -12.71 17.89
N MET A 99 -15.11 -12.42 16.72
CA MET A 99 -16.54 -12.30 16.52
C MET A 99 -17.26 -13.62 16.76
N ALA A 100 -16.73 -14.76 16.29
CA ALA A 100 -17.31 -16.06 16.62
C ALA A 100 -17.26 -16.37 18.12
N ALA A 101 -16.19 -15.96 18.82
CA ALA A 101 -16.10 -16.08 20.27
C ALA A 101 -17.09 -15.16 21.00
N LEU A 102 -17.28 -13.94 20.52
CA LEU A 102 -18.28 -13.00 21.01
C LEU A 102 -19.69 -13.55 20.80
N GLY A 103 -20.02 -14.05 19.61
CA GLY A 103 -21.30 -14.67 19.31
C GLY A 103 -21.62 -15.81 20.27
N ARG A 104 -20.66 -16.71 20.55
CA ARG A 104 -20.84 -17.77 21.55
C ARG A 104 -21.10 -17.23 22.96
N ARG A 105 -20.45 -16.14 23.36
CA ARG A 105 -20.69 -15.47 24.66
C ARG A 105 -22.08 -14.80 24.71
N LEU A 106 -22.56 -14.30 23.59
CA LEU A 106 -23.89 -13.71 23.43
C LEU A 106 -25.00 -14.77 23.22
N GLY A 107 -24.67 -16.07 23.33
CA GLY A 107 -25.65 -17.16 23.16
C GLY A 107 -26.02 -17.47 21.70
N ILE A 108 -25.36 -16.85 20.72
CA ILE A 108 -25.55 -17.14 19.30
C ILE A 108 -25.01 -18.55 19.00
N ARG A 109 -25.89 -19.42 18.48
CA ARG A 109 -25.52 -20.79 18.12
C ARG A 109 -24.72 -20.77 16.80
N PRO A 110 -23.51 -21.37 16.76
CA PRO A 110 -22.72 -21.41 15.54
C PRO A 110 -23.44 -22.25 14.47
N LEU A 111 -23.57 -21.67 13.28
CA LEU A 111 -24.20 -22.31 12.13
C LEU A 111 -23.17 -23.20 11.40
N ARG A 112 -23.41 -24.51 11.40
CA ARG A 112 -22.68 -25.43 10.54
C ARG A 112 -23.35 -25.51 9.18
N VAL A 113 -22.74 -24.84 8.21
CA VAL A 113 -23.18 -24.90 6.80
C VAL A 113 -23.02 -26.34 6.30
N PRO A 114 -24.10 -26.96 5.79
CA PRO A 114 -24.06 -28.35 5.31
C PRO A 114 -23.13 -28.47 4.08
N PRO A 115 -22.50 -29.65 3.86
CA PRO A 115 -21.51 -29.84 2.79
C PRO A 115 -22.01 -29.48 1.38
N GLY A 116 -23.30 -29.69 1.10
CA GLY A 116 -23.92 -29.37 -0.19
C GLY A 116 -23.93 -27.88 -0.54
N VAL A 117 -24.00 -27.01 0.47
CA VAL A 117 -23.94 -25.54 0.29
C VAL A 117 -22.51 -25.03 0.49
N ASP A 118 -21.78 -25.64 1.43
CA ASP A 118 -20.44 -25.20 1.78
C ASP A 118 -19.44 -25.36 0.63
N ARG A 119 -19.44 -26.51 -0.06
CA ARG A 119 -18.52 -26.79 -1.15
C ARG A 119 -18.64 -25.80 -2.31
N PRO A 120 -19.84 -25.54 -2.89
CA PRO A 120 -19.98 -24.55 -3.95
C PRO A 120 -19.65 -23.15 -3.47
N LEU A 121 -20.06 -22.77 -2.25
CA LEU A 121 -19.79 -21.43 -1.73
C LEU A 121 -18.29 -21.16 -1.52
N ARG A 122 -17.47 -22.19 -1.26
CA ARG A 122 -16.00 -22.05 -1.21
C ARG A 122 -15.36 -21.76 -2.57
N TRP A 123 -16.03 -22.06 -3.68
CA TRP A 123 -15.54 -21.66 -5.01
C TRP A 123 -15.74 -20.17 -5.27
N LEU A 124 -16.64 -19.51 -4.53
CA LEU A 124 -16.92 -18.07 -4.67
C LEU A 124 -15.66 -17.23 -4.49
N LYS A 125 -14.82 -17.48 -3.47
CA LYS A 125 -13.53 -16.77 -3.30
C LYS A 125 -12.58 -16.96 -4.49
N GLY A 126 -12.67 -18.09 -5.19
CA GLY A 126 -11.92 -18.34 -6.42
C GLY A 126 -12.44 -17.48 -7.56
N ALA A 127 -13.77 -17.39 -7.71
CA ALA A 127 -14.41 -16.47 -8.64
C ALA A 127 -14.10 -15.00 -8.33
N VAL A 128 -14.10 -14.61 -7.05
CA VAL A 128 -13.68 -13.27 -6.59
C VAL A 128 -12.23 -13.02 -7.00
N LEU A 129 -11.30 -13.95 -6.70
CA LEU A 129 -9.89 -13.80 -7.08
C LEU A 129 -9.70 -13.63 -8.60
N VAL A 130 -10.34 -14.47 -9.40
CA VAL A 130 -10.28 -14.37 -10.87
C VAL A 130 -10.89 -13.05 -11.34
N GLY A 131 -12.06 -12.67 -10.81
CA GLY A 131 -12.73 -11.42 -11.14
C GLY A 131 -11.89 -10.18 -10.85
N ILE A 132 -11.33 -10.08 -9.63
CA ILE A 132 -10.49 -8.92 -9.25
C ILE A 132 -9.20 -8.88 -10.09
N THR A 133 -8.64 -10.04 -10.41
CA THR A 133 -7.40 -10.13 -11.18
C THR A 133 -7.63 -9.70 -12.62
N LEU A 134 -8.70 -10.21 -13.26
CA LEU A 134 -9.08 -9.82 -14.61
C LEU A 134 -9.45 -8.33 -14.69
N TRP A 135 -10.17 -7.81 -13.69
CA TRP A 135 -10.55 -6.41 -13.66
C TRP A 135 -9.33 -5.50 -13.44
N ALA A 136 -8.46 -5.83 -12.49
CA ALA A 136 -7.21 -5.10 -12.26
C ALA A 136 -6.32 -5.08 -13.51
N TRP A 137 -6.23 -6.20 -14.22
CA TRP A 137 -5.43 -6.29 -15.46
C TRP A 137 -6.03 -5.48 -16.61
N ARG A 138 -7.37 -5.40 -16.71
CA ARG A 138 -8.04 -4.64 -17.76
C ARG A 138 -8.09 -3.14 -17.47
N ALA A 139 -8.35 -2.75 -16.23
CA ALA A 139 -8.45 -1.34 -15.82
C ALA A 139 -7.08 -0.73 -15.50
N GLY A 140 -6.07 -1.56 -15.25
CA GLY A 140 -4.74 -1.12 -14.82
C GLY A 140 -4.74 -0.49 -13.42
N THR A 141 -5.82 -0.62 -12.63
CA THR A 141 -5.96 -0.03 -11.29
C THR A 141 -6.12 -1.12 -10.22
N LEU A 142 -6.01 -0.72 -8.95
CA LEU A 142 -6.30 -1.57 -7.79
C LEU A 142 -7.82 -1.78 -7.65
N ALA A 143 -8.40 -2.58 -8.55
CA ALA A 143 -9.84 -2.84 -8.64
C ALA A 143 -10.48 -3.36 -7.34
N TRP A 144 -9.71 -4.05 -6.50
CA TRP A 144 -10.20 -4.62 -5.24
C TRP A 144 -10.30 -3.60 -4.10
N ARG A 145 -9.55 -2.49 -4.18
CA ARG A 145 -9.34 -1.56 -3.07
C ARG A 145 -10.64 -1.04 -2.45
N ASP A 146 -11.62 -0.71 -3.29
CA ASP A 146 -12.91 -0.13 -2.84
C ASP A 146 -13.82 -1.14 -2.14
N TYR A 147 -13.48 -2.44 -2.22
CA TYR A 147 -14.21 -3.54 -1.60
C TYR A 147 -13.37 -4.28 -0.54
N ASP A 148 -12.11 -3.89 -0.34
CA ASP A 148 -11.18 -4.62 0.51
C ASP A 148 -11.42 -4.32 2.00
N PRO A 149 -11.89 -5.30 2.81
CA PRO A 149 -12.06 -5.08 4.23
C PRO A 149 -10.74 -4.81 4.97
N TRP A 150 -9.58 -5.15 4.38
CA TRP A 150 -8.28 -4.74 4.91
C TRP A 150 -8.12 -3.22 4.88
N VAL A 151 -8.47 -2.58 3.76
CA VAL A 151 -8.38 -1.13 3.60
C VAL A 151 -9.33 -0.45 4.56
N ALA A 152 -10.59 -0.91 4.64
CA ALA A 152 -11.57 -0.39 5.58
C ALA A 152 -11.09 -0.49 7.04
N TRP A 153 -10.53 -1.64 7.43
CA TRP A 153 -10.00 -1.83 8.79
C TRP A 153 -8.88 -0.81 9.10
N MET A 154 -7.92 -0.66 8.19
CA MET A 154 -6.77 0.23 8.38
C MET A 154 -7.14 1.73 8.32
N HIS A 155 -8.32 2.07 7.78
CA HIS A 155 -8.86 3.43 7.71
C HIS A 155 -10.01 3.66 8.71
N LEU A 156 -10.21 2.78 9.70
CA LEU A 156 -11.27 2.99 10.71
C LEU A 156 -11.09 4.30 11.50
N SER A 157 -9.85 4.78 11.63
CA SER A 157 -9.53 6.03 12.32
C SER A 157 -9.56 7.26 11.41
N ALA A 158 -9.86 7.11 10.11
CA ALA A 158 -9.81 8.19 9.12
C ALA A 158 -11.01 9.15 9.19
N GLY A 159 -12.02 8.84 10.01
CA GLY A 159 -13.24 9.64 10.15
C GLY A 159 -14.40 9.14 9.28
N TRP A 160 -15.53 9.83 9.35
CA TRP A 160 -16.79 9.40 8.71
C TRP A 160 -16.84 9.75 7.22
N GLU A 161 -16.04 10.72 6.78
CA GLU A 161 -15.92 11.13 5.38
C GLU A 161 -15.36 10.00 4.51
N GLU A 162 -14.31 9.30 4.96
CA GLU A 162 -13.74 8.14 4.27
C GLU A 162 -14.76 6.98 4.12
N VAL A 163 -15.69 6.84 5.09
CA VAL A 163 -16.78 5.86 5.01
C VAL A 163 -17.76 6.23 3.89
N GLY A 164 -18.00 7.53 3.68
CA GLY A 164 -18.80 8.05 2.58
C GLY A 164 -18.15 7.84 1.22
N GLU A 165 -16.83 7.98 1.12
CA GLU A 165 -16.06 7.78 -0.13
C GLU A 165 -15.94 6.31 -0.53
N ARG A 166 -15.80 5.39 0.44
CA ARG A 166 -15.61 3.95 0.19
C ARG A 166 -16.60 3.08 0.95
N PRO A 167 -17.91 3.27 0.77
CA PRO A 167 -18.93 2.62 1.61
C PRO A 167 -18.88 1.09 1.49
N TRP A 168 -18.55 0.57 0.31
CA TRP A 168 -18.54 -0.87 0.06
C TRP A 168 -17.48 -1.64 0.86
N ALA A 169 -16.27 -1.10 1.02
CA ALA A 169 -15.23 -1.73 1.84
C ALA A 169 -15.69 -1.88 3.31
N TYR A 170 -16.37 -0.86 3.86
CA TYR A 170 -16.92 -0.91 5.21
C TYR A 170 -18.14 -1.84 5.32
N VAL A 171 -18.99 -1.90 4.29
CA VAL A 171 -20.10 -2.88 4.22
C VAL A 171 -19.56 -4.31 4.22
N VAL A 172 -18.51 -4.59 3.45
CA VAL A 172 -17.86 -5.91 3.42
C VAL A 172 -17.23 -6.23 4.78
N LEU A 173 -16.53 -5.28 5.39
CA LEU A 173 -15.96 -5.44 6.74
C LEU A 173 -17.06 -5.73 7.78
N ALA A 174 -18.05 -4.85 7.90
CA ALA A 174 -19.12 -4.98 8.88
C ALA A 174 -19.99 -6.23 8.63
N GLY A 175 -20.40 -6.47 7.39
CA GLY A 175 -21.28 -7.57 7.02
C GLY A 175 -20.57 -8.92 6.97
N ALA A 176 -19.57 -9.08 6.11
CA ALA A 176 -18.97 -10.37 5.83
C ALA A 176 -17.85 -10.76 6.81
N VAL A 177 -17.06 -9.81 7.31
CA VAL A 177 -15.98 -10.11 8.27
C VAL A 177 -16.52 -10.15 9.69
N LEU A 178 -17.33 -9.17 10.11
CA LEU A 178 -17.76 -9.05 11.50
C LEU A 178 -19.09 -9.78 11.78
N LEU A 179 -20.18 -9.35 11.15
CA LEU A 179 -21.54 -9.83 11.42
C LEU A 179 -21.69 -11.31 11.06
N ALA A 180 -21.35 -11.71 9.83
CA ALA A 180 -21.46 -13.11 9.40
C ALA A 180 -20.58 -14.06 10.24
N SER A 181 -19.46 -13.57 10.78
CA SER A 181 -18.59 -14.34 11.67
C SER A 181 -19.21 -14.68 13.03
N LEU A 182 -20.29 -14.00 13.44
CA LEU A 182 -21.06 -14.37 14.65
C LEU A 182 -21.69 -15.76 14.52
N TRP A 183 -22.20 -16.11 13.33
CA TRP A 183 -22.83 -17.40 13.04
C TRP A 183 -21.86 -18.39 12.41
N ILE A 184 -21.07 -17.95 11.43
CA ILE A 184 -20.15 -18.81 10.67
C ILE A 184 -18.73 -18.33 10.95
N GLU A 185 -18.04 -19.02 11.85
CA GLU A 185 -16.67 -18.67 12.20
C GLU A 185 -15.78 -18.54 10.95
N ARG A 186 -15.08 -17.40 10.82
CA ARG A 186 -14.24 -17.05 9.66
C ARG A 186 -14.97 -17.08 8.31
N PHE A 187 -16.22 -16.60 8.26
CA PHE A 187 -17.04 -16.51 7.04
C PHE A 187 -16.26 -15.93 5.84
N TRP A 188 -15.65 -14.75 6.02
CA TRP A 188 -14.83 -14.11 4.99
C TRP A 188 -13.73 -15.01 4.43
N CYS A 189 -12.92 -15.63 5.31
CA CYS A 189 -11.81 -16.50 4.92
C CYS A 189 -12.29 -17.76 4.17
N ARG A 190 -13.51 -18.21 4.46
CA ARG A 190 -14.12 -19.42 3.91
C ARG A 190 -14.67 -19.18 2.50
N TYR A 191 -15.28 -18.02 2.26
CA TYR A 191 -16.13 -17.82 1.08
C TYR A 191 -15.75 -16.65 0.18
N LEU A 192 -15.06 -15.62 0.68
CA LEU A 192 -14.85 -14.38 -0.08
C LEU A 192 -13.38 -13.94 -0.19
N CYS A 193 -12.51 -14.40 0.69
CA CYS A 193 -11.13 -13.92 0.77
C CYS A 193 -10.28 -14.32 -0.47
N PRO A 194 -9.87 -13.37 -1.32
CA PRO A 194 -9.08 -13.66 -2.53
C PRO A 194 -7.67 -14.19 -2.20
N LEU A 195 -7.00 -13.62 -1.18
CA LEU A 195 -5.73 -14.18 -0.68
C LEU A 195 -5.91 -15.63 -0.23
N GLY A 196 -7.05 -15.95 0.38
CA GLY A 196 -7.37 -17.31 0.79
C GLY A 196 -7.61 -18.26 -0.36
N ALA A 197 -8.09 -17.78 -1.51
CA ALA A 197 -8.19 -18.55 -2.74
C ALA A 197 -6.82 -18.79 -3.37
N LEU A 198 -5.97 -17.76 -3.42
CA LEU A 198 -4.59 -17.84 -3.94
C LEU A 198 -3.76 -18.88 -3.20
N LEU A 199 -3.86 -18.91 -1.87
CA LEU A 199 -3.07 -19.82 -1.03
C LEU A 199 -3.66 -21.24 -0.92
N ALA A 200 -4.93 -21.45 -1.31
CA ALA A 200 -5.59 -22.75 -1.23
C ALA A 200 -4.90 -23.87 -2.05
N PRO A 201 -4.48 -23.66 -3.32
CA PRO A 201 -3.71 -24.68 -4.05
C PRO A 201 -2.35 -24.94 -3.40
N LEU A 202 -1.65 -23.90 -2.96
CA LEU A 202 -0.34 -24.03 -2.29
C LEU A 202 -0.44 -24.82 -0.98
N GLN A 203 -1.52 -24.65 -0.22
CA GLN A 203 -1.80 -25.44 0.98
C GLN A 203 -1.91 -26.94 0.70
N ARG A 204 -2.34 -27.36 -0.50
CA ARG A 204 -2.36 -28.78 -0.88
C ARG A 204 -0.94 -29.34 -1.01
N LEU A 205 0.02 -28.50 -1.39
CA LEU A 205 1.44 -28.82 -1.53
C LEU A 205 2.23 -28.67 -0.22
N ALA A 206 1.64 -28.07 0.82
CA ALA A 206 2.32 -27.78 2.09
C ALA A 206 3.08 -28.99 2.69
N TRP A 207 4.30 -28.76 3.18
CA TRP A 207 5.19 -29.81 3.65
C TRP A 207 4.67 -30.51 4.91
N TRP A 208 4.17 -29.75 5.89
CA TRP A 208 3.51 -30.27 7.08
C TRP A 208 1.99 -30.23 6.96
N LYS A 209 1.33 -31.36 7.24
CA LYS A 209 -0.13 -31.48 7.22
C LYS A 209 -0.64 -32.12 8.50
N VAL A 210 -1.90 -31.85 8.85
CA VAL A 210 -2.56 -32.56 9.95
C VAL A 210 -2.78 -34.00 9.52
N VAL A 211 -2.21 -34.93 10.29
CA VAL A 211 -2.32 -36.38 10.10
C VAL A 211 -2.95 -36.99 11.34
N ARG A 212 -3.96 -37.84 11.12
CA ARG A 212 -4.64 -38.64 12.13
C ARG A 212 -3.96 -40.01 12.19
N VAL A 213 -3.68 -40.49 13.39
CA VAL A 213 -3.17 -41.84 13.65
C VAL A 213 -4.36 -42.71 14.06
N PRO A 214 -4.84 -43.63 13.20
CA PRO A 214 -6.06 -44.41 13.46
C PRO A 214 -6.02 -45.14 14.80
N ASP A 215 -4.91 -45.79 15.12
CA ASP A 215 -4.75 -46.64 16.32
C ASP A 215 -4.85 -45.87 17.64
N ARG A 216 -4.62 -44.56 17.60
CA ARG A 216 -4.71 -43.67 18.77
C ARG A 216 -6.03 -42.90 18.81
N CYS A 217 -6.85 -42.99 17.77
CA CYS A 217 -8.03 -42.17 17.61
C CYS A 217 -9.28 -42.83 18.22
N ILE A 218 -9.84 -42.20 19.26
CA ILE A 218 -11.09 -42.65 19.91
C ILE A 218 -12.38 -42.18 19.21
N ARG A 219 -12.28 -41.65 17.98
CA ARG A 219 -13.40 -41.18 17.13
C ARG A 219 -14.45 -40.26 17.80
N CYS A 220 -14.07 -39.44 18.78
CA CYS A 220 -14.99 -38.55 19.53
C CYS A 220 -15.49 -37.29 18.76
N GLY A 221 -14.96 -37.02 17.56
CA GLY A 221 -15.33 -35.85 16.74
C GLY A 221 -14.90 -34.48 17.28
N ALA A 222 -14.12 -34.41 18.36
CA ALA A 222 -13.69 -33.13 18.94
C ALA A 222 -12.87 -32.27 17.97
N CYS A 223 -12.08 -32.91 17.10
CA CYS A 223 -11.29 -32.24 16.07
C CYS A 223 -12.14 -31.53 15.02
N ASP A 224 -13.26 -32.13 14.59
CA ASP A 224 -14.19 -31.55 13.60
C ASP A 224 -14.90 -30.34 14.20
N ARG A 225 -15.39 -30.47 15.45
CA ARG A 225 -16.04 -29.37 16.18
C ARG A 225 -15.11 -28.18 16.44
N ALA A 226 -13.81 -28.45 16.60
CA ALA A 226 -12.80 -27.42 16.87
C ALA A 226 -12.29 -26.71 15.61
N CYS A 227 -12.56 -27.23 14.41
CA CYS A 227 -12.05 -26.66 13.17
C CYS A 227 -12.79 -25.34 12.82
N PRO A 228 -12.09 -24.20 12.77
CA PRO A 228 -12.73 -22.90 12.54
C PRO A 228 -13.29 -22.74 11.12
N VAL A 229 -12.84 -23.58 10.18
CA VAL A 229 -13.30 -23.58 8.78
C VAL A 229 -14.16 -24.80 8.44
N GLY A 230 -14.65 -25.54 9.45
CA GLY A 230 -15.58 -26.65 9.25
C GLY A 230 -15.03 -27.83 8.44
N LEU A 231 -13.74 -28.12 8.55
CA LEU A 231 -13.18 -29.37 8.02
C LEU A 231 -13.47 -30.52 8.99
N GLU A 232 -13.45 -31.75 8.45
CA GLU A 232 -13.69 -32.98 9.20
C GLU A 232 -12.40 -33.84 9.29
N PRO A 233 -11.39 -33.45 10.10
CA PRO A 233 -10.19 -34.27 10.31
C PRO A 233 -10.46 -35.71 10.77
N LEU A 234 -11.60 -36.00 11.39
CA LEU A 234 -11.96 -37.36 11.79
C LEU A 234 -12.13 -38.31 10.58
N GLY A 235 -12.73 -37.81 9.50
CA GLY A 235 -13.09 -38.59 8.32
C GLY A 235 -11.92 -38.90 7.37
N THR A 236 -10.72 -38.41 7.67
CA THR A 236 -9.54 -38.59 6.83
C THR A 236 -8.31 -38.93 7.65
N GLU A 237 -7.34 -39.64 7.07
CA GLU A 237 -6.03 -39.84 7.68
C GLU A 237 -5.13 -38.62 7.52
N ARG A 238 -5.26 -37.89 6.40
CA ARG A 238 -4.42 -36.72 6.11
C ARG A 238 -5.26 -35.59 5.55
N VAL A 239 -5.31 -34.47 6.25
CA VAL A 239 -6.06 -33.28 5.82
C VAL A 239 -5.35 -32.64 4.63
N ARG A 240 -5.84 -32.94 3.41
CA ARG A 240 -5.34 -32.40 2.13
C ARG A 240 -6.12 -31.18 1.63
N SER A 241 -7.14 -30.74 2.35
CA SER A 241 -7.96 -29.59 1.94
C SER A 241 -7.14 -28.29 1.92
N GLY A 242 -7.29 -27.51 0.83
CA GLY A 242 -6.69 -26.18 0.69
C GLY A 242 -7.26 -25.14 1.67
N GLU A 243 -8.35 -25.49 2.34
CA GLU A 243 -9.02 -24.65 3.33
C GLU A 243 -8.34 -24.68 4.70
N CYS A 244 -7.46 -25.66 4.94
CA CYS A 244 -6.77 -25.78 6.21
C CYS A 244 -5.91 -24.55 6.49
N LEU A 245 -6.18 -23.85 7.60
CA LEU A 245 -5.45 -22.65 8.01
C LEU A 245 -4.17 -22.94 8.81
N ALA A 246 -3.79 -24.21 8.96
CA ALA A 246 -2.69 -24.64 9.82
C ALA A 246 -2.70 -24.04 11.25
N CYS A 247 -3.91 -23.74 11.78
CA CYS A 247 -4.06 -23.12 13.10
C CYS A 247 -3.84 -24.09 14.27
N GLY A 248 -3.95 -25.39 14.02
CA GLY A 248 -3.71 -26.45 15.00
C GLY A 248 -4.80 -26.65 16.07
N ARG A 249 -5.93 -25.94 15.98
CA ARG A 249 -7.05 -26.09 16.93
C ARG A 249 -7.57 -27.53 17.03
N CYS A 250 -7.66 -28.25 15.92
CA CYS A 250 -8.09 -29.65 15.91
C CYS A 250 -7.13 -30.58 16.66
N VAL A 251 -5.82 -30.32 16.58
CA VAL A 251 -4.79 -31.06 17.32
C VAL A 251 -4.87 -30.71 18.81
N CYS A 252 -5.00 -29.43 19.15
CA CYS A 252 -5.09 -28.96 20.54
C CYS A 252 -6.37 -29.41 21.27
N ALA A 253 -7.48 -29.56 20.54
CA ALA A 253 -8.75 -30.01 21.09
C ALA A 253 -8.87 -31.54 21.17
N CYS A 254 -7.93 -32.29 20.59
CA CYS A 254 -7.99 -33.74 20.61
C CYS A 254 -7.70 -34.27 22.03
N PRO A 255 -8.62 -35.02 22.65
CA PRO A 255 -8.41 -35.57 23.98
C PRO A 255 -7.47 -36.78 23.98
N ALA A 256 -7.23 -37.42 22.82
CA ALA A 256 -6.37 -38.58 22.68
C ALA A 256 -4.93 -38.15 22.28
N PRO A 257 -3.93 -38.27 23.17
CA PRO A 257 -2.57 -37.79 22.90
C PRO A 257 -1.94 -38.48 21.68
N GLY A 258 -1.45 -37.68 20.74
CA GLY A 258 -0.80 -38.19 19.52
C GLY A 258 -1.75 -38.80 18.49
N ALA A 259 -3.07 -38.74 18.70
CA ALA A 259 -4.04 -39.17 17.69
C ALA A 259 -4.11 -38.21 16.50
N LEU A 260 -3.78 -36.94 16.70
CA LEU A 260 -3.59 -35.95 15.64
C LEU A 260 -2.27 -35.21 15.85
N ALA A 261 -1.51 -34.98 14.78
CA ALA A 261 -0.29 -34.17 14.79
C ALA A 261 -0.06 -33.49 13.43
N PHE A 262 0.82 -32.49 13.38
CA PHE A 262 1.35 -32.03 12.10
C PHE A 262 2.52 -32.93 11.70
N THR A 263 2.39 -33.64 10.59
CA THR A 263 3.41 -34.57 10.10
C THR A 263 3.91 -34.10 8.74
N GLY A 264 5.23 -33.97 8.63
CA GLY A 264 5.93 -33.59 7.40
C GLY A 264 5.97 -34.70 6.37
N VAL A 265 6.49 -34.40 5.17
CA VAL A 265 6.73 -35.41 4.11
C VAL A 265 7.71 -36.49 4.58
N GLN A 266 8.72 -36.12 5.35
CA GLN A 266 9.75 -37.02 5.91
C GLN A 266 9.33 -37.69 7.24
N GLY A 267 8.04 -37.72 7.58
CA GLY A 267 7.54 -38.34 8.83
C GLY A 267 7.81 -37.54 10.12
N ARG A 268 8.61 -36.47 10.06
CA ARG A 268 8.87 -35.59 11.22
C ARG A 268 7.59 -34.93 11.73
N THR A 269 7.31 -35.09 13.03
CA THR A 269 6.12 -34.52 13.66
C THR A 269 6.43 -33.20 14.37
N LEU A 270 5.52 -32.24 14.23
CA LEU A 270 5.57 -30.94 14.90
C LEU A 270 4.31 -30.73 15.74
N SER A 271 4.52 -30.17 16.92
CA SER A 271 3.42 -29.64 17.73
C SER A 271 2.82 -28.40 17.05
N PRO A 272 1.53 -28.10 17.23
CA PRO A 272 0.90 -26.88 16.73
C PRO A 272 1.67 -25.60 17.05
N LEU A 273 2.21 -25.50 18.28
CA LEU A 273 2.97 -24.34 18.72
C LEU A 273 4.28 -24.16 17.93
N ARG A 274 5.10 -25.22 17.83
CA ARG A 274 6.35 -25.17 17.04
C ARG A 274 6.11 -24.83 15.58
N LEU A 275 5.07 -25.39 14.96
CA LEU A 275 4.69 -25.08 13.59
C LEU A 275 4.30 -23.59 13.44
N GLY A 276 3.43 -23.11 14.33
CA GLY A 276 2.99 -21.71 14.32
C GLY A 276 4.12 -20.72 14.54
N LEU A 277 4.95 -20.93 15.57
CA LEU A 277 6.10 -20.08 15.87
C LEU A 277 7.16 -20.13 14.77
N ALA A 278 7.38 -21.28 14.12
CA ALA A 278 8.28 -21.37 12.96
C ALA A 278 7.75 -20.53 11.78
N GLY A 279 6.44 -20.59 11.50
CA GLY A 279 5.84 -19.78 10.44
C GLY A 279 5.85 -18.27 10.76
N VAL A 280 5.57 -17.89 12.01
CA VAL A 280 5.69 -16.49 12.47
C VAL A 280 7.13 -16.01 12.42
N GLY A 281 8.07 -16.85 12.88
CA GLY A 281 9.50 -16.57 12.84
C GLY A 281 10.01 -16.37 11.41
N LEU A 282 9.60 -17.22 10.46
CA LEU A 282 9.93 -17.05 9.05
C LEU A 282 9.39 -15.72 8.51
N PHE A 283 8.13 -15.39 8.80
CA PHE A 283 7.52 -14.14 8.34
C PHE A 283 8.28 -12.91 8.87
N LEU A 284 8.60 -12.90 10.17
CA LEU A 284 9.36 -11.83 10.79
C LEU A 284 10.81 -11.77 10.30
N LEU A 285 11.44 -12.92 10.04
CA LEU A 285 12.80 -13.01 9.51
C LEU A 285 12.88 -12.42 8.10
N VAL A 286 11.94 -12.77 7.21
CA VAL A 286 11.90 -12.21 5.85
C VAL A 286 11.68 -10.70 5.91
N TRP A 287 10.75 -10.23 6.76
CA TRP A 287 10.51 -8.81 6.96
C TRP A 287 11.76 -8.06 7.50
N ALA A 288 12.37 -8.58 8.57
CA ALA A 288 13.54 -7.98 9.19
C ALA A 288 14.76 -8.00 8.24
N GLY A 289 14.97 -9.11 7.53
CA GLY A 289 16.00 -9.25 6.52
C GLY A 289 15.84 -8.24 5.40
N ALA A 290 14.61 -8.07 4.88
CA ALA A 290 14.33 -7.08 3.85
C ALA A 290 14.59 -5.64 4.33
N ARG A 291 14.32 -5.33 5.60
CA ARG A 291 14.68 -4.03 6.18
C ARG A 291 16.19 -3.86 6.32
N ALA A 292 16.89 -4.89 6.77
CA ALA A 292 18.34 -4.85 6.98
C ALA A 292 19.10 -4.70 5.66
N THR A 293 18.63 -5.31 4.58
CA THR A 293 19.25 -5.20 3.24
C THR A 293 18.82 -3.98 2.46
N GLY A 294 17.95 -3.12 3.01
CA GLY A 294 17.47 -1.91 2.35
C GLY A 294 16.46 -2.13 1.21
N ILE A 295 16.11 -3.38 0.87
CA ILE A 295 15.14 -3.70 -0.18
C ILE A 295 13.69 -3.44 0.24
N TRP A 296 13.46 -3.26 1.55
CA TRP A 296 12.14 -2.94 2.09
C TRP A 296 11.74 -1.49 1.79
N ALA A 297 11.13 -1.30 0.63
CA ALA A 297 10.47 -0.06 0.26
C ALA A 297 8.96 -0.21 0.42
N THR A 298 8.33 0.79 1.06
CA THR A 298 6.87 0.88 1.27
C THR A 298 6.19 1.92 0.37
N PHE A 299 6.99 2.56 -0.47
CA PHE A 299 6.58 3.44 -1.56
C PHE A 299 7.50 3.14 -2.75
N ALA A 300 6.95 3.17 -3.96
CA ALA A 300 7.75 3.12 -5.18
C ALA A 300 7.81 4.53 -5.77
N PRO A 301 9.01 5.15 -5.91
CA PRO A 301 9.10 6.37 -6.70
C PRO A 301 8.70 6.04 -8.15
N PRO A 302 7.86 6.88 -8.79
CA PRO A 302 7.53 6.70 -10.20
C PRO A 302 8.82 6.78 -11.02
N ARG A 303 8.94 5.96 -12.06
CA ARG A 303 10.13 5.97 -12.92
C ARG A 303 10.18 7.31 -13.66
N GLN A 304 11.35 7.94 -13.82
CA GLN A 304 11.45 9.24 -14.51
C GLN A 304 10.79 9.24 -15.91
N GLU A 305 10.87 8.13 -16.66
CA GLU A 305 10.16 7.95 -17.94
C GLU A 305 8.62 7.98 -17.80
N SER A 306 8.07 7.39 -16.72
CA SER A 306 6.62 7.42 -16.44
C SER A 306 6.14 8.82 -16.05
N VAL A 307 7.01 9.60 -15.40
CA VAL A 307 6.75 11.02 -15.07
C VAL A 307 6.74 11.88 -16.33
N GLN A 308 7.58 11.56 -17.33
CA GLN A 308 7.61 12.28 -18.61
C GLN A 308 6.39 11.98 -19.50
N THR A 309 5.84 10.77 -19.43
CA THR A 309 4.69 10.33 -20.26
C THR A 309 3.34 10.59 -19.59
N SER A 310 3.26 10.60 -18.26
CA SER A 310 2.06 10.93 -17.49
C SER A 310 2.44 11.73 -16.23
N PRO A 311 2.63 13.06 -16.34
CA PRO A 311 3.19 13.89 -15.27
C PRO A 311 2.35 13.94 -14.00
N GLY A 312 1.02 13.84 -14.15
CA GLY A 312 0.10 13.66 -13.01
C GLY A 312 0.34 12.37 -12.23
N GLU A 313 0.97 11.37 -12.84
CA GLU A 313 1.41 10.13 -12.19
C GLU A 313 2.75 10.25 -11.43
N GLY A 314 3.36 11.44 -11.38
CA GLY A 314 4.51 11.74 -10.50
C GLY A 314 4.19 12.30 -9.11
N ILE A 315 3.05 12.99 -8.97
CA ILE A 315 2.70 13.84 -7.82
C ILE A 315 1.88 13.11 -6.76
N TYR A 316 2.30 13.17 -5.50
CA TYR A 316 1.56 12.61 -4.35
C TYR A 316 1.24 13.70 -3.32
N GLY A 317 0.06 13.63 -2.69
CA GLY A 317 -0.38 14.63 -1.70
C GLY A 317 0.48 14.73 -0.43
N TRP A 318 1.32 13.75 -0.14
CA TRP A 318 2.29 13.83 0.96
C TRP A 318 3.59 14.56 0.59
N MET A 319 3.83 14.76 -0.71
CA MET A 319 5.03 15.45 -1.16
C MET A 319 4.93 16.93 -0.85
N THR A 320 6.08 17.54 -0.58
CA THR A 320 6.21 18.99 -0.58
C THR A 320 6.31 19.52 -2.01
N LEU A 321 6.06 20.81 -2.24
CA LEU A 321 6.23 21.41 -3.57
C LEU A 321 7.67 21.26 -4.06
N GLU A 322 8.64 21.27 -3.15
CA GLU A 322 10.05 21.06 -3.43
C GLU A 322 10.36 19.62 -3.88
N GLU A 323 9.74 18.63 -3.25
CA GLU A 323 9.87 17.23 -3.66
C GLU A 323 9.20 16.97 -5.02
N VAL A 324 8.05 17.61 -5.28
CA VAL A 324 7.38 17.55 -6.59
C VAL A 324 8.24 18.22 -7.65
N SER A 325 8.85 19.36 -7.34
CA SER A 325 9.79 20.07 -8.21
C SER A 325 10.94 19.17 -8.66
N ARG A 326 11.60 18.50 -7.70
CA ARG A 326 12.67 17.54 -7.99
C ARG A 326 12.20 16.32 -8.78
N THR A 327 10.98 15.86 -8.52
CA THR A 327 10.43 14.65 -9.18
C THR A 327 10.04 14.93 -10.63
N LEU A 328 9.47 16.10 -10.90
CA LEU A 328 9.05 16.49 -12.25
C LEU A 328 10.16 17.21 -13.03
N GLY A 329 11.22 17.67 -12.37
CA GLY A 329 12.23 18.54 -12.96
C GLY A 329 11.69 19.93 -13.32
N ILE A 330 10.67 20.40 -12.60
CA ILE A 330 9.96 21.67 -12.86
C ILE A 330 10.14 22.56 -11.63
N PRO A 331 10.60 23.82 -11.77
CA PRO A 331 10.73 24.74 -10.64
C PRO A 331 9.45 24.84 -9.80
N ALA A 332 9.60 24.91 -8.48
CA ALA A 332 8.48 24.94 -7.53
C ALA A 332 7.52 26.11 -7.81
N GLU A 333 8.04 27.24 -8.30
CA GLU A 333 7.31 28.43 -8.72
C GLU A 333 6.35 28.13 -9.89
N ARG A 334 6.86 27.41 -10.90
CA ARG A 334 6.06 26.99 -12.05
C ARG A 334 4.98 26.00 -11.60
N LEU A 335 5.26 25.14 -10.62
CA LEU A 335 4.26 24.25 -10.03
C LEU A 335 3.18 24.99 -9.25
N ILE A 336 3.53 26.04 -8.51
CA ILE A 336 2.57 26.90 -7.80
C ILE A 336 1.61 27.55 -8.81
N LEU A 337 2.14 28.10 -9.90
CA LEU A 337 1.35 28.72 -10.97
C LEU A 337 0.46 27.69 -11.70
N LEU A 338 1.03 26.56 -12.13
CA LEU A 338 0.29 25.50 -12.84
C LEU A 338 -0.77 24.84 -11.95
N GLY A 339 -0.49 24.71 -10.67
CA GLY A 339 -1.39 24.14 -9.67
C GLY A 339 -2.51 25.08 -9.20
N GLY A 340 -2.44 26.37 -9.56
CA GLY A 340 -3.37 27.39 -9.09
C GLY A 340 -3.24 27.68 -7.59
N LEU A 341 -2.03 27.60 -7.05
CA LEU A 341 -1.72 27.88 -5.66
C LEU A 341 -1.32 29.35 -5.47
N ASP A 342 -1.47 29.86 -4.25
CA ASP A 342 -1.01 31.19 -3.88
C ASP A 342 0.53 31.27 -3.97
N PRO A 343 1.12 32.32 -4.59
CA PRO A 343 2.56 32.55 -4.64
C PRO A 343 3.28 32.51 -3.27
N GLY A 344 2.59 32.82 -2.17
CA GLY A 344 3.12 32.80 -0.81
C GLY A 344 3.05 31.45 -0.09
N VAL A 345 2.60 30.38 -0.76
CA VAL A 345 2.40 29.07 -0.12
C VAL A 345 3.72 28.42 0.29
N SER A 346 3.73 27.78 1.47
CA SER A 346 4.93 27.11 1.97
C SER A 346 5.34 25.95 1.06
N ARG A 347 6.63 25.89 0.72
CA ARG A 347 7.19 24.91 -0.22
C ARG A 347 7.61 23.59 0.43
N ASP A 348 7.76 23.62 1.76
CA ASP A 348 8.27 22.51 2.57
C ASP A 348 7.16 21.77 3.32
N VAL A 349 5.91 22.18 3.14
CA VAL A 349 4.74 21.54 3.74
C VAL A 349 4.13 20.56 2.72
N PRO A 350 3.71 19.35 3.15
CA PRO A 350 2.99 18.41 2.29
C PRO A 350 1.75 19.04 1.64
N LEU A 351 1.52 18.77 0.35
CA LEU A 351 0.39 19.31 -0.42
C LEU A 351 -0.96 19.16 0.30
N LYS A 352 -1.24 17.98 0.88
CA LYS A 352 -2.48 17.68 1.61
C LYS A 352 -2.67 18.50 2.89
N LYS A 353 -1.59 19.10 3.42
CA LYS A 353 -1.61 19.93 4.62
C LYS A 353 -1.62 21.43 4.30
N LEU A 354 -1.60 21.80 3.03
CA LEU A 354 -1.68 23.20 2.63
C LEU A 354 -3.12 23.71 2.80
N PRO A 355 -3.32 24.86 3.48
CA PRO A 355 -4.65 25.39 3.72
C PRO A 355 -5.33 25.79 2.41
N GLY A 356 -6.54 25.29 2.17
CA GLY A 356 -7.34 25.60 0.99
C GLY A 356 -6.90 24.89 -0.30
N VAL A 357 -5.98 23.91 -0.20
CA VAL A 357 -5.46 23.17 -1.35
C VAL A 357 -6.05 21.78 -1.40
N ASP A 358 -6.74 21.48 -2.51
CA ASP A 358 -7.11 20.12 -2.91
C ASP A 358 -5.94 19.52 -3.73
N ASP A 359 -5.28 18.51 -3.18
CA ASP A 359 -4.12 17.86 -3.80
C ASP A 359 -4.49 17.08 -5.07
N GLU A 360 -5.72 16.62 -5.20
CA GLU A 360 -6.22 15.96 -6.40
C GLU A 360 -6.49 16.98 -7.51
N ALA A 361 -7.07 18.14 -7.17
CA ALA A 361 -7.23 19.26 -8.12
C ALA A 361 -5.89 19.85 -8.56
N PHE A 362 -4.93 20.01 -7.64
CA PHE A 362 -3.56 20.43 -7.95
C PHE A 362 -2.92 19.46 -8.96
N ARG A 363 -2.98 18.16 -8.66
CA ARG A 363 -2.45 17.10 -9.54
C ARG A 363 -3.11 17.12 -10.92
N ALA A 364 -4.42 17.25 -10.99
CA ALA A 364 -5.15 17.29 -12.25
C ALA A 364 -4.74 18.49 -13.11
N ARG A 365 -4.58 19.67 -12.50
CA ARG A 365 -4.14 20.89 -13.17
C ARG A 365 -2.71 20.78 -13.70
N VAL A 366 -1.78 20.30 -12.88
CA VAL A 366 -0.39 20.10 -13.31
C VAL A 366 -0.31 19.02 -14.41
N ALA A 367 -1.08 17.94 -14.30
CA ALA A 367 -1.15 16.91 -15.33
C ALA A 367 -1.68 17.46 -16.67
N ALA A 368 -2.76 18.25 -16.63
CA ALA A 368 -3.36 18.86 -17.82
C ALA A 368 -2.42 19.87 -18.48
N ALA A 369 -1.74 20.70 -17.67
CA ALA A 369 -0.77 21.67 -18.16
C ALA A 369 0.41 21.00 -18.88
N LEU A 370 0.86 19.85 -18.39
CA LEU A 370 1.99 19.13 -18.96
C LEU A 370 1.60 18.19 -20.11
N ALA A 371 0.34 17.77 -20.19
CA ALA A 371 -0.20 17.02 -21.33
C ALA A 371 -0.41 17.90 -22.59
N GLY A 372 -0.58 19.21 -22.42
CA GLY A 372 -0.74 20.18 -23.51
C GLY A 372 0.55 20.79 -24.06
N ALA A 373 1.72 20.46 -23.51
CA ALA A 373 3.01 21.03 -23.90
C ALA A 373 3.75 20.14 -24.95
N PRO A 374 4.27 20.71 -26.05
CA PRO A 374 5.06 19.96 -27.02
C PRO A 374 6.34 19.37 -26.40
N GLU A 375 6.80 18.23 -26.94
CA GLU A 375 7.86 17.35 -26.40
C GLU A 375 9.20 18.04 -26.06
N GLY A 376 9.46 19.23 -26.62
CA GLY A 376 10.65 20.05 -26.34
C GLY A 376 10.67 20.78 -24.99
N ASP A 377 9.54 20.82 -24.27
CA ASP A 377 9.43 21.55 -23.00
C ASP A 377 9.67 20.65 -21.77
N ARG A 378 9.92 19.34 -21.99
CA ARG A 378 10.18 18.33 -20.94
C ARG A 378 11.63 18.30 -20.45
N LYS A 379 12.50 19.04 -21.10
CA LYS A 379 13.76 19.55 -20.58
C LYS A 379 13.78 21.00 -21.02
N SER A 380 13.43 21.95 -20.17
CA SER A 380 13.69 23.34 -20.53
C SER A 380 15.21 23.43 -20.76
N PRO A 381 15.69 23.84 -21.95
CA PRO A 381 17.06 24.34 -22.04
C PRO A 381 17.21 25.46 -21.01
N PRO A 382 18.44 25.71 -20.50
CA PRO A 382 18.66 26.84 -19.61
C PRO A 382 17.98 28.07 -20.23
N PRO A 383 17.24 28.87 -19.43
CA PRO A 383 16.48 30.00 -19.95
C PRO A 383 17.41 30.84 -20.82
N ASN A 384 17.01 31.13 -22.05
CA ASN A 384 17.84 31.88 -22.97
C ASN A 384 17.74 33.37 -22.61
N PRO A 385 18.85 34.06 -22.27
CA PRO A 385 18.82 35.48 -21.98
C PRO A 385 18.15 36.34 -23.06
N ASP A 386 18.19 35.92 -24.34
CA ASP A 386 17.56 36.65 -25.44
C ASP A 386 16.02 36.64 -25.39
N GLU A 387 15.41 35.75 -24.62
CA GLU A 387 13.95 35.63 -24.50
C GLU A 387 13.35 36.56 -23.45
N VAL A 388 14.16 37.27 -22.67
CA VAL A 388 13.69 38.24 -21.67
C VAL A 388 12.89 39.35 -22.37
N ARG A 389 11.64 39.54 -21.95
CA ARG A 389 10.71 40.53 -22.52
C ARG A 389 10.70 41.80 -21.68
N GLY A 390 10.56 42.94 -22.34
CA GLY A 390 10.45 44.23 -21.64
C GLY A 390 9.20 44.38 -20.75
N SER A 391 8.22 43.48 -20.86
CA SER A 391 7.05 43.41 -19.97
C SER A 391 7.33 42.72 -18.63
N GLN A 392 8.42 41.98 -18.51
CA GLN A 392 8.82 41.32 -17.26
C GLN A 392 9.43 42.33 -16.29
N THR A 393 9.47 42.00 -15.01
CA THR A 393 10.13 42.80 -13.98
C THR A 393 11.57 42.34 -13.74
N LEU A 394 12.39 43.18 -13.11
CA LEU A 394 13.77 42.81 -12.76
C LEU A 394 13.78 41.60 -11.80
N ARG A 395 12.85 41.55 -10.84
CA ARG A 395 12.71 40.44 -9.91
C ARG A 395 12.33 39.14 -10.60
N GLU A 396 11.38 39.17 -11.54
CA GLU A 396 11.00 38.00 -12.33
C GLU A 396 12.19 37.44 -13.11
N VAL A 397 13.02 38.31 -13.67
CA VAL A 397 14.19 37.93 -14.46
C VAL A 397 15.34 37.43 -13.58
N ALA A 398 15.64 38.09 -12.46
CA ALA A 398 16.64 37.64 -11.50
C ALA A 398 16.31 36.23 -10.96
N VAL A 399 15.03 35.98 -10.63
CA VAL A 399 14.54 34.68 -10.18
C VAL A 399 14.60 33.63 -11.29
N LEU A 400 14.20 33.98 -12.51
CA LEU A 400 14.20 33.05 -13.66
C LEU A 400 15.60 32.52 -14.00
N PHE A 401 16.63 33.35 -13.83
CA PHE A 401 18.02 33.02 -14.16
C PHE A 401 18.90 32.69 -12.94
N GLY A 402 18.36 32.75 -11.72
CA GLY A 402 19.09 32.41 -10.49
C GLY A 402 20.23 33.37 -10.14
N VAL A 403 20.11 34.64 -10.52
CA VAL A 403 21.13 35.68 -10.28
C VAL A 403 20.64 36.70 -9.26
N GLU A 404 21.55 37.30 -8.48
CA GLU A 404 21.16 38.36 -7.55
C GLU A 404 20.77 39.65 -8.30
N GLU A 405 19.66 40.29 -7.90
CA GLU A 405 19.16 41.53 -8.51
C GLU A 405 20.24 42.62 -8.55
N ALA A 406 21.04 42.73 -7.48
CA ALA A 406 22.11 43.72 -7.37
C ALA A 406 23.28 43.44 -8.34
N ALA A 407 23.67 42.18 -8.50
CA ALA A 407 24.72 41.77 -9.43
C ALA A 407 24.27 41.96 -10.89
N LEU A 408 23.01 41.66 -11.19
CA LEU A 408 22.42 41.87 -12.50
C LEU A 408 22.34 43.35 -12.88
N LEU A 409 21.94 44.22 -11.95
CA LEU A 409 21.93 45.67 -12.16
C LEU A 409 23.35 46.22 -12.37
N GLU A 410 24.31 45.77 -11.57
CA GLU A 410 25.71 46.20 -11.67
C GLU A 410 26.33 45.81 -13.03
N GLU A 411 26.14 44.56 -13.44
CA GLU A 411 26.65 44.04 -14.72
C GLU A 411 25.95 44.66 -15.94
N ALA A 412 24.69 45.07 -15.80
CA ALA A 412 23.93 45.81 -16.82
C ALA A 412 24.25 47.31 -16.84
N GLY A 413 25.03 47.83 -15.88
CA GLY A 413 25.34 49.25 -15.74
C GLY A 413 24.13 50.10 -15.30
N TRP A 414 23.14 49.48 -14.64
CA TRP A 414 21.94 50.15 -14.15
C TRP A 414 22.08 50.55 -12.68
N PRO A 415 21.53 51.70 -12.24
CA PRO A 415 21.59 52.11 -10.85
C PRO A 415 20.89 51.12 -9.92
N ARG A 416 21.45 50.87 -8.73
CA ARG A 416 20.82 50.02 -7.68
C ARG A 416 19.50 50.58 -7.14
N THR A 417 19.12 51.80 -7.52
CA THR A 417 17.87 52.47 -7.14
C THR A 417 16.69 52.09 -8.04
N VAL A 418 16.91 51.28 -9.09
CA VAL A 418 15.84 50.78 -9.96
C VAL A 418 14.88 49.88 -9.16
N SER A 419 13.59 50.15 -9.27
CA SER A 419 12.56 49.35 -8.59
C SER A 419 12.50 47.93 -9.18
N PRO A 420 12.63 46.87 -8.36
CA PRO A 420 12.63 45.49 -8.83
C PRO A 420 11.31 45.03 -9.45
N ASP A 421 10.21 45.67 -9.06
CA ASP A 421 8.84 45.28 -9.40
C ASP A 421 8.26 46.06 -10.61
N ARG A 422 9.07 46.94 -11.21
CA ARG A 422 8.67 47.73 -12.38
C ARG A 422 9.02 47.00 -13.69
N PRO A 423 8.17 47.07 -14.74
CA PRO A 423 8.48 46.47 -16.03
C PRO A 423 9.81 46.99 -16.60
N LEU A 424 10.63 46.07 -17.12
CA LEU A 424 11.98 46.37 -17.60
C LEU A 424 12.00 47.42 -18.71
N LYS A 425 11.00 47.45 -19.58
CA LYS A 425 10.88 48.47 -20.65
C LYS A 425 10.71 49.87 -20.08
N GLU A 426 9.96 50.01 -18.99
CA GLU A 426 9.75 51.31 -18.35
C GLU A 426 10.99 51.74 -17.56
N SER A 427 11.62 50.79 -16.86
CA SER A 427 12.88 51.02 -16.15
C SER A 427 14.01 51.41 -17.12
N ALA A 428 14.11 50.72 -18.26
CA ALA A 428 15.08 51.04 -19.32
C ALA A 428 14.84 52.43 -19.91
N ALA A 429 13.58 52.76 -20.24
CA ALA A 429 13.21 54.07 -20.79
C ALA A 429 13.52 55.22 -19.82
N ALA A 430 13.28 55.04 -18.51
CA ALA A 430 13.61 56.03 -17.49
C ALA A 430 15.11 56.29 -17.34
N LEU A 431 15.96 55.33 -17.75
CA LEU A 431 17.41 55.40 -17.68
C LEU A 431 18.07 55.77 -19.01
N GLY A 432 17.30 55.94 -20.09
CA GLY A 432 17.85 56.08 -21.45
C GLY A 432 18.62 54.84 -21.93
N SER A 433 18.29 53.67 -21.37
CA SER A 433 18.91 52.38 -21.68
C SER A 433 17.95 51.48 -22.47
N ASP A 434 18.42 50.28 -22.84
CA ASP A 434 17.61 49.27 -23.51
C ASP A 434 17.60 47.96 -22.70
N VAL A 435 16.51 47.20 -22.83
CA VAL A 435 16.36 45.88 -22.22
C VAL A 435 17.45 44.91 -22.73
N GLN A 436 18.03 45.16 -23.90
CA GLN A 436 19.17 44.40 -24.41
C GLN A 436 20.39 44.44 -23.46
N ALA A 437 20.62 45.54 -22.74
CA ALA A 437 21.73 45.63 -21.77
C ALA A 437 21.59 44.59 -20.64
N LEU A 438 20.36 44.31 -20.20
CA LEU A 438 20.07 43.28 -19.21
C LEU A 438 20.22 41.86 -19.76
N ARG A 439 19.87 41.63 -21.04
CA ARG A 439 20.08 40.34 -21.71
C ARG A 439 21.56 40.02 -21.83
N ASP A 440 22.36 41.01 -22.21
CA ASP A 440 23.80 40.85 -22.35
C ASP A 440 24.49 40.67 -20.98
N ALA A 441 24.00 41.35 -19.94
CA ALA A 441 24.46 41.15 -18.56
C ALA A 441 24.13 39.74 -18.05
N LEU A 442 22.92 39.24 -18.32
CA LEU A 442 22.54 37.87 -18.02
C LEU A 442 23.47 36.87 -18.70
N LYS A 443 23.75 37.02 -20.01
CA LYS A 443 24.70 36.16 -20.72
C LYS A 443 26.05 36.10 -20.00
N ARG A 444 26.60 37.25 -19.60
CA ARG A 444 27.89 37.30 -18.88
C ARG A 444 27.84 36.62 -17.50
N LEU A 445 26.73 36.79 -16.76
CA LEU A 445 26.57 36.18 -15.43
C LEU A 445 26.27 34.68 -15.48
N THR A 446 25.63 34.20 -16.55
CA THR A 446 25.22 32.79 -16.67
C THR A 446 26.15 31.94 -17.54
N GLU A 447 26.93 32.55 -18.44
CA GLU A 447 27.95 31.87 -19.27
C GLU A 447 29.36 31.90 -18.63
N GLY A 448 29.49 32.45 -17.41
CA GLY A 448 30.76 32.76 -16.75
C GLY A 448 30.99 32.06 -15.40
N VAL A 449 31.09 30.72 -15.39
CA VAL A 449 31.99 29.98 -14.47
C VAL A 449 32.59 28.83 -15.28
N PRO A 450 33.93 28.68 -15.38
CA PRO A 450 34.55 27.53 -16.04
C PRO A 450 34.19 26.19 -15.38
#